data_AF-A0A0N4V6L7-F1
#
_entry.id   AF-A0A0N4V6L7-F1
#
_cell.length_a   1.000
_cell.length_b   1.000
_cell.length_c   1.000
_cell.angle_alpha   90.00
_cell.angle_beta   90.00
_cell.angle_gamma   90.00
#
_symmetry.space_group_name_H-M   'P 1'
#
loop_
_entity.id
_entity.type
_entity.pdbx_description
1 polymer ?
#
loop_
_entity_poly.entity_id
_entity_poly.type
_entity_poly.pdbx_seq_one_letter_code
_entity_poly.pdbx_strand_id
1 'polypeptide(L)'
;MLRRINRYRLAGRTCCVVKYKADNRYDDTKVATHDLQLHDAISGFKISEVWNDLLSAQVIGIDEGQFFEDLVDCCEKLANLGKIVIVAALDGDFNRKRFENNSVDLCALAECVTKLSAVCNKCGEDAAFTFRLTSNLKQTSLGEIQIGTTEHVYGRIELILGPMFAGKTTELWRRGTRHALAGRKCLVVNYDDDRQKCAEKPFTYNSHLLETTSATRLEDVYHQFAECEVALIDDAQFVCFFALHFVSLSFLDVVDITDRLANSGKIVIVSALDGDYHRKPFTNSILDLCPLSEAITKLCAVCCYCDSDAAFSRKLTNSSTGDAASEKVKAYQAVCRTCYMRNTKPLSVIQDYEAVENAIERESSWVGQGSHGGTVLVGFRRKNRSELAVVVKFVPIKLVDSSRPSQSFLW
;
A
#
# COMPACT_ATOMS: atom_id res chain seq x y z
N MET A 1 6.09 13.72 -7.57
CA MET A 1 4.79 14.43 -7.48
C MET A 1 4.66 15.63 -8.42
N LEU A 2 5.57 16.62 -8.37
CA LEU A 2 5.40 17.93 -9.03
C LEU A 2 5.08 17.88 -10.53
N ARG A 3 5.66 16.95 -11.29
CA ARG A 3 5.28 16.71 -12.70
C ARG A 3 3.78 16.48 -12.89
N ARG A 4 3.12 15.73 -11.98
CA ARG A 4 1.67 15.48 -12.02
C ARG A 4 0.89 16.77 -11.69
N ILE A 5 1.34 17.55 -10.71
CA ILE A 5 0.75 18.86 -10.37
C ILE A 5 0.82 19.82 -11.55
N ASN A 6 1.98 19.95 -12.19
CA ASN A 6 2.17 20.84 -13.33
C ASN A 6 1.26 20.46 -14.51
N ARG A 7 1.06 19.16 -14.76
CA ARG A 7 0.09 18.69 -15.76
C ARG A 7 -1.34 19.17 -15.48
N TYR A 8 -1.76 19.21 -14.22
CA TYR A 8 -3.07 19.74 -13.84
C TYR A 8 -3.15 21.26 -13.93
N ARG A 9 -2.08 21.99 -13.57
CA ARG A 9 -1.99 23.44 -13.78
C ARG A 9 -2.13 23.81 -15.26
N LEU A 10 -1.42 23.08 -16.13
CA LEU A 10 -1.53 23.25 -17.60
C LEU A 10 -2.94 22.95 -18.12
N ALA A 11 -3.70 22.10 -17.44
CA ALA A 11 -5.10 21.82 -17.74
C ALA A 11 -6.07 22.84 -17.08
N GLY A 12 -5.57 23.97 -16.58
CA GLY A 12 -6.38 25.05 -16.01
C GLY A 12 -6.93 24.78 -14.60
N ARG A 13 -6.43 23.76 -13.88
CA ARG A 13 -6.91 23.45 -12.54
C ARG A 13 -6.17 24.23 -11.46
N THR A 14 -6.91 24.67 -10.44
CA THR A 14 -6.30 25.27 -9.24
C THR A 14 -5.56 24.18 -8.46
N CYS A 15 -4.27 24.42 -8.18
CA CYS A 15 -3.39 23.45 -7.55
C CYS A 15 -2.70 24.06 -6.34
N CYS A 16 -2.76 23.37 -5.20
CA CYS A 16 -2.01 23.71 -3.98
C CYS A 16 -0.99 22.62 -3.68
N VAL A 17 0.18 22.99 -3.15
CA VAL A 17 1.20 22.04 -2.69
C VAL A 17 1.47 22.32 -1.21
N VAL A 18 1.53 21.28 -0.39
CA VAL A 18 1.87 21.34 1.03
C VAL A 18 3.25 20.73 1.22
N LYS A 19 4.10 21.39 2.00
CA LYS A 19 5.40 20.87 2.45
C LYS A 19 5.47 20.80 3.97
N TYR A 20 6.25 19.85 4.48
CA TYR A 20 6.48 19.75 5.92
C TYR A 20 7.34 20.91 6.40
N LYS A 21 6.92 21.58 7.47
CA LYS A 21 7.54 22.83 7.92
C LYS A 21 8.97 22.68 8.43
N ALA A 22 9.32 21.53 9.01
CA ALA A 22 10.70 21.30 9.43
C ALA A 22 11.64 20.96 8.26
N ASP A 23 11.10 20.73 7.05
CA ASP A 23 11.91 20.53 5.86
C ASP A 23 12.38 21.88 5.29
N ASN A 24 13.59 22.27 5.70
CA ASN A 24 14.27 23.48 5.25
C ASN A 24 15.41 23.21 4.25
N ARG A 25 15.38 22.06 3.56
CA ARG A 25 16.48 21.64 2.65
C ARG A 25 16.68 22.57 1.45
N TYR A 26 15.68 23.35 1.06
CA TYR A 26 15.71 24.18 -0.15
C TYR A 26 15.28 25.63 0.08
N ASP A 27 14.08 25.85 0.64
CA ASP A 27 13.48 27.17 0.89
C ASP A 27 12.31 27.01 1.88
N ASP A 28 12.00 28.03 2.69
CA ASP A 28 10.88 27.96 3.65
C ASP A 28 9.51 27.88 2.97
N THR A 29 9.37 28.44 1.76
CA THR A 29 8.10 28.65 1.04
C THR A 29 7.95 27.83 -0.24
N LYS A 30 8.98 27.07 -0.64
CA LYS A 30 8.99 26.36 -1.92
C LYS A 30 9.38 24.89 -1.77
N VAL A 31 8.83 24.07 -2.66
CA VAL A 31 9.29 22.69 -2.89
C VAL A 31 10.19 22.68 -4.11
N ALA A 32 11.35 22.06 -4.00
CA ALA A 32 12.30 21.92 -5.09
C ALA A 32 12.23 20.53 -5.73
N THR A 33 12.26 20.46 -7.05
CA THR A 33 12.59 19.20 -7.74
C THR A 33 14.09 18.93 -7.71
N HIS A 34 14.49 17.70 -8.04
CA HIS A 34 15.88 17.33 -8.31
C HIS A 34 16.53 18.21 -9.40
N ASP A 35 15.73 18.69 -10.36
CA ASP A 35 16.16 19.59 -11.44
C ASP A 35 16.15 21.08 -11.03
N LEU A 36 16.12 21.36 -9.72
CA LEU A 36 16.15 22.70 -9.12
C LEU A 36 14.97 23.60 -9.52
N GLN A 37 13.87 23.05 -10.01
CA GLN A 37 12.64 23.82 -10.23
C GLN A 37 11.93 24.03 -8.90
N LEU A 38 11.68 25.29 -8.55
CA LEU A 38 10.98 25.68 -7.34
C LEU A 38 9.49 25.90 -7.61
N HIS A 39 8.65 25.33 -6.77
CA HIS A 39 7.21 25.52 -6.79
C HIS A 39 6.73 26.09 -5.45
N ASP A 40 5.87 27.10 -5.51
CA ASP A 40 5.25 27.66 -4.31
C ASP A 40 4.47 26.57 -3.57
N ALA A 41 4.66 26.52 -2.25
CA ALA A 41 4.04 25.57 -1.36
C ALA A 41 3.68 26.22 -0.03
N ILE A 42 2.59 25.74 0.57
CA ILE A 42 2.18 26.12 1.91
C ILE A 42 2.89 25.19 2.89
N SER A 43 3.41 25.76 3.96
CA SER A 43 4.21 25.04 4.95
C SER A 43 3.41 24.83 6.23
N GLY A 44 3.35 23.58 6.72
CA GLY A 44 2.68 23.23 7.98
C GLY A 44 3.35 22.06 8.69
N PHE A 45 3.12 21.90 10.00
CA PHE A 45 3.50 20.68 10.73
C PHE A 45 2.43 19.60 10.63
N LYS A 46 1.17 20.01 10.48
CA LYS A 46 0.02 19.16 10.19
C LYS A 46 -0.69 19.64 8.92
N ILE A 47 -1.34 18.75 8.19
CA ILE A 47 -2.12 19.13 7.00
C ILE A 47 -3.37 19.93 7.42
N SER A 48 -3.94 19.61 8.57
CA SER A 48 -5.06 20.33 9.18
C SER A 48 -4.79 21.82 9.44
N GLU A 49 -3.53 22.23 9.67
CA GLU A 49 -3.16 23.64 9.89
C GLU A 49 -3.43 24.51 8.65
N VAL A 50 -3.34 23.93 7.46
CA VAL A 50 -3.48 24.62 6.17
C VAL A 50 -4.79 24.25 5.46
N TRP A 51 -5.72 23.63 6.19
CA TRP A 51 -6.94 23.02 5.63
C TRP A 51 -7.76 23.99 4.77
N ASN A 52 -7.93 25.23 5.23
CA ASN A 52 -8.74 26.24 4.53
C ASN A 52 -8.15 26.61 3.16
N ASP A 53 -6.82 26.70 3.06
CA ASP A 53 -6.15 26.95 1.79
C ASP A 53 -6.36 25.77 0.82
N LEU A 54 -6.34 24.54 1.33
CA LEU A 54 -6.57 23.33 0.53
C LEU A 54 -7.99 23.22 -0.02
N LEU A 55 -8.99 23.72 0.70
CA LEU A 55 -10.38 23.71 0.24
C LEU A 55 -10.60 24.54 -1.04
N SER A 56 -9.77 25.56 -1.29
CA SER A 56 -9.85 26.38 -2.51
C SER A 56 -9.29 25.69 -3.76
N ALA A 57 -8.40 24.70 -3.59
CA ALA A 57 -7.73 24.02 -4.68
C ALA A 57 -8.56 22.84 -5.22
N GLN A 58 -8.44 22.50 -6.50
CA GLN A 58 -8.99 21.27 -7.08
C GLN A 58 -8.01 20.10 -6.98
N VAL A 59 -6.71 20.39 -6.96
CA VAL A 59 -5.62 19.42 -6.90
C VAL A 59 -4.68 19.80 -5.76
N ILE A 60 -4.36 18.84 -4.91
CA ILE A 60 -3.54 19.02 -3.72
C ILE A 60 -2.34 18.09 -3.83
N GLY A 61 -1.14 18.65 -3.84
CA GLY A 61 0.11 17.91 -3.68
C GLY A 61 0.53 17.94 -2.21
N ILE A 62 0.92 16.79 -1.66
CA ILE A 62 1.49 16.71 -0.31
C ILE A 62 2.89 16.12 -0.48
N ASP A 63 3.91 16.90 -0.15
CA ASP A 63 5.29 16.48 -0.20
C ASP A 63 5.75 16.00 1.17
N GLU A 64 6.64 15.01 1.23
CA GLU A 64 7.14 14.44 2.48
C GLU A 64 6.04 13.96 3.44
N GLY A 65 5.04 13.28 2.87
CA GLY A 65 3.85 12.82 3.58
C GLY A 65 4.15 12.05 4.86
N GLN A 66 5.26 11.30 4.93
CA GLN A 66 5.66 10.52 6.10
C GLN A 66 5.90 11.35 7.37
N PHE A 67 6.06 12.67 7.27
CA PHE A 67 6.24 13.55 8.45
C PHE A 67 4.92 14.13 8.99
N PHE A 68 3.81 13.98 8.28
CA PHE A 68 2.51 14.47 8.73
C PHE A 68 1.76 13.38 9.50
N GLU A 69 1.56 13.56 10.80
CA GLU A 69 0.81 12.61 11.64
C GLU A 69 -0.65 12.45 11.22
N ASP A 70 -1.24 13.49 10.64
CA ASP A 70 -2.64 13.54 10.19
C ASP A 70 -2.80 13.21 8.70
N LEU A 71 -1.75 12.65 8.06
CA LEU A 71 -1.71 12.36 6.63
C LEU A 71 -2.89 11.52 6.14
N VAL A 72 -3.08 10.35 6.75
CA VAL A 72 -4.04 9.35 6.30
C VAL A 72 -5.47 9.91 6.36
N ASP A 73 -5.84 10.48 7.51
CA ASP A 73 -7.16 11.06 7.74
C ASP A 73 -7.44 12.25 6.83
N CYS A 74 -6.47 13.16 6.67
CA CYS A 74 -6.64 14.34 5.82
C CYS A 74 -6.77 13.95 4.34
N CYS A 75 -5.97 12.99 3.86
CA CYS A 75 -6.04 12.53 2.47
C CYS A 75 -7.42 11.94 2.14
N GLU A 76 -7.94 11.09 3.01
CA GLU A 76 -9.25 10.46 2.81
C GLU A 76 -10.38 11.51 2.83
N LYS A 77 -10.37 12.44 3.80
CA LYS A 77 -11.34 13.55 3.87
C LYS A 77 -11.31 14.41 2.60
N LEU A 78 -10.12 14.83 2.16
CA LEU A 78 -9.96 15.65 0.94
C LEU A 78 -10.42 14.91 -0.31
N ALA A 79 -10.08 13.62 -0.45
CA ALA A 79 -10.55 12.80 -1.57
C ALA A 79 -12.08 12.65 -1.58
N ASN A 80 -12.69 12.51 -0.40
CA ASN A 80 -14.14 12.40 -0.26
C ASN A 80 -14.87 13.74 -0.54
N LEU A 81 -14.17 14.87 -0.40
CA LEU A 81 -14.62 16.19 -0.89
C LEU A 81 -14.44 16.37 -2.41
N GLY A 82 -14.03 15.32 -3.14
CA GLY A 82 -13.83 15.36 -4.58
C GLY A 82 -12.54 16.04 -5.04
N LYS A 83 -11.56 16.23 -4.14
CA LYS A 83 -10.24 16.76 -4.49
C LYS A 83 -9.37 15.68 -5.12
N ILE A 84 -8.44 16.08 -6.00
CA ILE A 84 -7.36 15.20 -6.46
C ILE A 84 -6.19 15.35 -5.49
N VAL A 85 -5.96 14.36 -4.65
CA VAL A 85 -4.83 14.36 -3.71
C VAL A 85 -3.68 13.55 -4.30
N ILE A 86 -2.48 14.13 -4.32
CA ILE A 86 -1.25 13.47 -4.78
C ILE A 86 -0.24 13.55 -3.65
N VAL A 87 0.07 12.41 -3.03
CA VAL A 87 1.02 12.35 -1.92
C VAL A 87 2.36 11.83 -2.46
N ALA A 88 3.45 12.50 -2.14
CA ALA A 88 4.79 11.93 -2.17
C ALA A 88 5.22 11.65 -0.72
N ALA A 89 5.55 10.41 -0.41
CA ALA A 89 6.00 10.00 0.92
C ALA A 89 6.99 8.85 0.81
N LEU A 90 7.88 8.70 1.79
CA LEU A 90 8.70 7.50 1.93
C LEU A 90 7.83 6.33 2.43
N ASP A 91 8.09 5.10 1.96
CA ASP A 91 7.39 3.90 2.44
C ASP A 91 8.09 3.20 3.62
N GLY A 92 9.37 3.51 3.85
CA GLY A 92 10.10 3.05 5.02
C GLY A 92 11.26 3.94 5.44
N ASP A 93 11.68 3.77 6.68
CA ASP A 93 12.88 4.36 7.25
C ASP A 93 14.15 3.65 6.75
N PHE A 94 15.31 4.08 7.25
CA PHE A 94 16.60 3.48 6.89
C PHE A 94 16.78 2.03 7.41
N ASN A 95 15.91 1.57 8.32
CA ASN A 95 15.85 0.18 8.78
C ASN A 95 14.83 -0.65 7.99
N ARG A 96 14.26 -0.08 6.91
CA ARG A 96 13.19 -0.68 6.12
C ARG A 96 11.93 -0.99 6.95
N LYS A 97 11.67 -0.16 7.98
CA LYS A 97 10.44 -0.20 8.79
C LYS A 97 9.51 0.92 8.38
N ARG A 98 8.22 0.70 8.55
CA ARG A 98 7.20 1.72 8.28
C ARG A 98 7.33 2.91 9.23
N PHE A 99 6.93 4.08 8.76
CA PHE A 99 6.80 5.27 9.59
C PHE A 99 5.59 5.17 10.53
N GLU A 100 5.71 5.76 11.72
CA GLU A 100 4.66 5.75 12.76
C GLU A 100 3.35 6.42 12.32
N ASN A 101 3.43 7.35 11.36
CA ASN A 101 2.25 8.03 10.81
C ASN A 101 1.43 7.15 9.84
N ASN A 102 1.82 5.89 9.67
CA ASN A 102 1.14 4.90 8.83
C ASN A 102 0.93 5.34 7.38
N SER A 103 1.84 6.13 6.82
CA SER A 103 1.75 6.63 5.43
C SER A 103 1.53 5.53 4.38
N VAL A 104 2.04 4.32 4.60
CA VAL A 104 1.82 3.15 3.73
C VAL A 104 0.36 2.67 3.72
N ASP A 105 -0.45 2.95 4.75
CA ASP A 105 -1.89 2.60 4.78
C ASP A 105 -2.69 3.32 3.69
N LEU A 106 -2.14 4.41 3.13
CA LEU A 106 -2.68 5.03 1.92
C LEU A 106 -2.78 4.04 0.75
N CYS A 107 -2.02 2.94 0.73
CA CYS A 107 -2.18 1.88 -0.26
C CYS A 107 -3.60 1.30 -0.27
N ALA A 108 -4.22 1.10 0.89
CA ALA A 108 -5.59 0.60 1.00
C ALA A 108 -6.63 1.65 0.56
N LEU A 109 -6.33 2.93 0.80
CA LEU A 109 -7.26 4.03 0.60
C LEU A 109 -7.19 4.65 -0.79
N ALA A 110 -6.07 4.54 -1.50
CA ALA A 110 -5.85 5.28 -2.73
C ALA A 110 -6.20 4.51 -4.00
N GLU A 111 -6.54 5.24 -5.06
CA GLU A 111 -6.86 4.67 -6.36
C GLU A 111 -5.62 4.17 -7.10
N CYS A 112 -4.46 4.80 -6.88
CA CYS A 112 -3.22 4.45 -7.55
C CYS A 112 -2.01 4.66 -6.63
N VAL A 113 -1.09 3.71 -6.66
CA VAL A 113 0.19 3.74 -5.94
C VAL A 113 1.32 3.55 -6.96
N THR A 114 2.41 4.29 -6.81
CA THR A 114 3.62 4.14 -7.63
C THR A 114 4.83 4.20 -6.71
N LYS A 115 5.56 3.09 -6.57
CA LYS A 115 6.89 3.09 -5.93
C LYS A 115 7.93 3.60 -6.93
N LEU A 116 8.78 4.54 -6.51
CA LEU A 116 9.86 5.07 -7.34
C LEU A 116 11.18 4.45 -6.89
N SER A 117 12.06 4.13 -7.85
CA SER A 117 13.46 3.82 -7.63
C SER A 117 14.32 5.07 -7.87
N ALA A 118 15.44 5.14 -7.17
CA ALA A 118 16.55 6.06 -7.43
C ALA A 118 17.64 5.31 -8.20
N VAL A 119 18.75 5.97 -8.51
CA VAL A 119 19.93 5.31 -9.09
C VAL A 119 20.93 5.02 -7.98
N CYS A 120 21.43 3.80 -7.91
CA CYS A 120 22.43 3.40 -6.93
C CYS A 120 23.77 4.08 -7.23
N ASN A 121 24.27 4.89 -6.29
CA ASN A 121 25.56 5.57 -6.44
C ASN A 121 26.78 4.63 -6.48
N LYS A 122 26.63 3.35 -6.11
CA LYS A 122 27.71 2.36 -6.12
C LYS A 122 27.76 1.54 -7.40
N CYS A 123 26.63 1.03 -7.88
CA CYS A 123 26.57 0.12 -9.03
C CYS A 123 25.82 0.67 -10.25
N GLY A 124 25.09 1.78 -10.13
CA GLY A 124 24.31 2.36 -11.23
C GLY A 124 22.95 1.71 -11.50
N GLU A 125 22.63 0.60 -10.84
CA GLU A 125 21.32 -0.07 -10.93
C GLU A 125 20.22 0.71 -10.18
N ASP A 126 18.96 0.30 -10.38
CA ASP A 126 17.83 0.80 -9.60
C ASP A 126 18.04 0.59 -8.09
N ALA A 127 17.89 1.66 -7.31
CA ALA A 127 17.95 1.64 -5.86
C ALA A 127 16.54 1.83 -5.30
N ALA A 128 15.99 0.79 -4.68
CA ALA A 128 14.67 0.83 -4.05
C ALA A 128 14.71 1.17 -2.54
N PHE A 129 15.89 1.26 -1.94
CA PHE A 129 16.08 1.52 -0.50
C PHE A 129 17.07 2.65 -0.22
N THR A 130 16.86 3.33 0.91
CA THR A 130 17.74 4.41 1.38
C THR A 130 18.78 3.84 2.36
N PHE A 131 20.06 4.15 2.15
CA PHE A 131 21.13 3.81 3.08
C PHE A 131 21.60 5.05 3.85
N ARG A 132 21.56 5.00 5.19
CA ARG A 132 22.02 6.11 6.04
C ARG A 132 23.55 6.09 6.18
N LEU A 133 24.21 7.15 5.72
CA LEU A 133 25.63 7.38 5.97
C LEU A 133 25.80 8.07 7.33
N THR A 134 26.58 7.50 8.26
CA THR A 134 26.93 8.16 9.53
C THR A 134 28.42 8.54 9.53
N SER A 135 28.74 9.77 9.94
CA SER A 135 30.12 10.29 9.95
C SER A 135 30.98 9.76 11.11
N ASN A 136 30.42 8.92 12.00
CA ASN A 136 31.07 8.47 13.24
C ASN A 136 31.12 6.94 13.39
N LEU A 137 30.86 6.17 12.34
CA LEU A 137 31.32 4.79 12.32
C LEU A 137 32.81 4.82 11.97
N LYS A 138 33.67 4.96 13.01
CA LYS A 138 34.83 4.06 13.06
C LYS A 138 34.26 2.69 12.75
N GLN A 139 34.80 2.06 11.73
CA GLN A 139 34.49 0.76 11.20
C GLN A 139 34.52 -0.29 12.33
N THR A 140 33.50 -0.31 13.18
CA THR A 140 33.24 -1.41 14.09
C THR A 140 32.49 -2.42 13.26
N SER A 141 33.30 -3.21 12.56
CA SER A 141 33.02 -4.55 12.04
C SER A 141 31.68 -5.16 12.50
N LEU A 142 30.59 -4.82 11.81
CA LEU A 142 29.57 -5.80 11.46
C LEU A 142 29.99 -6.32 10.10
N GLY A 143 30.84 -7.35 10.14
CA GLY A 143 31.42 -8.00 8.97
C GLY A 143 32.32 -7.07 8.17
N GLU A 144 33.63 -7.24 8.30
CA GLU A 144 34.41 -7.21 7.07
C GLU A 144 33.70 -8.15 6.10
N ILE A 145 32.99 -7.60 5.11
CA ILE A 145 32.88 -8.30 3.84
C ILE A 145 34.33 -8.38 3.40
N GLN A 146 35.01 -9.45 3.81
CA GLN A 146 36.04 -10.01 2.96
C GLN A 146 35.35 -10.06 1.61
N ILE A 147 35.89 -9.31 0.65
CA ILE A 147 35.64 -9.55 -0.77
C ILE A 147 36.32 -10.89 -1.05
N GLY A 148 35.78 -11.94 -0.42
CA GLY A 148 35.89 -13.31 -0.87
C GLY A 148 35.22 -13.32 -2.22
N THR A 149 35.84 -14.02 -3.14
CA THR A 149 35.62 -14.04 -4.59
C THR A 149 34.27 -14.66 -5.00
N THR A 150 33.20 -14.42 -4.25
CA THR A 150 31.84 -14.85 -4.55
C THR A 150 30.90 -13.67 -4.32
N GLU A 151 30.48 -13.03 -5.41
CA GLU A 151 29.43 -12.01 -5.40
C GLU A 151 28.18 -12.60 -4.73
N HIS A 152 27.87 -12.14 -3.52
CA HIS A 152 26.64 -12.54 -2.85
C HIS A 152 25.47 -11.87 -3.57
N VAL A 153 24.76 -12.64 -4.41
CA VAL A 153 23.59 -12.15 -5.15
C VAL A 153 22.40 -12.13 -4.20
N TYR A 154 21.99 -10.93 -3.78
CA TYR A 154 20.74 -10.75 -3.05
C TYR A 154 19.55 -10.90 -4.00
N GLY A 155 18.46 -11.42 -3.46
CA GLY A 155 17.19 -11.57 -4.15
C GLY A 155 16.41 -10.26 -4.21
N ARG A 156 15.11 -10.36 -4.46
CA ARG A 156 14.21 -9.20 -4.45
C ARG A 156 12.77 -9.62 -4.14
N ILE A 157 11.97 -8.68 -3.66
CA ILE A 157 10.56 -8.79 -3.36
C ILE A 157 9.77 -7.89 -4.33
N GLU A 158 8.79 -8.48 -5.01
CA GLU A 158 7.83 -7.77 -5.86
C GLU A 158 6.41 -7.95 -5.29
N LEU A 159 5.70 -6.84 -5.02
CA LEU A 159 4.34 -6.87 -4.52
C LEU A 159 3.31 -6.58 -5.62
N ILE A 160 2.27 -7.41 -5.67
CA ILE A 160 1.09 -7.24 -6.52
C ILE A 160 -0.12 -7.01 -5.61
N LEU A 161 -0.55 -5.76 -5.52
CA LEU A 161 -1.64 -5.30 -4.68
C LEU A 161 -2.91 -4.99 -5.50
N GLY A 162 -4.04 -4.83 -4.83
CA GLY A 162 -5.28 -4.32 -5.44
C GLY A 162 -6.53 -5.05 -4.93
N PRO A 163 -7.73 -4.60 -5.32
CA PRO A 163 -8.98 -5.17 -4.82
C PRO A 163 -9.22 -6.59 -5.35
N MET A 164 -10.28 -7.22 -4.87
CA MET A 164 -10.80 -8.44 -5.48
C MET A 164 -11.11 -8.19 -6.97
N PHE A 165 -10.97 -9.22 -7.80
CA PHE A 165 -11.23 -9.17 -9.26
C PHE A 165 -10.26 -8.34 -10.10
N ALA A 166 -9.18 -7.79 -9.51
CA ALA A 166 -8.17 -7.01 -10.24
C ALA A 166 -7.15 -7.87 -11.04
N GLY A 167 -7.29 -9.20 -11.06
CA GLY A 167 -6.38 -10.10 -11.78
C GLY A 167 -5.02 -10.32 -11.11
N LYS A 168 -4.92 -10.19 -9.78
CA LYS A 168 -3.66 -10.33 -9.02
C LYS A 168 -3.00 -11.69 -9.23
N THR A 169 -3.74 -12.78 -9.00
CA THR A 169 -3.32 -14.15 -9.32
C THR A 169 -2.87 -14.23 -10.78
N THR A 170 -3.67 -13.75 -11.74
CA THR A 170 -3.26 -13.77 -13.16
C THR A 170 -1.92 -13.07 -13.42
N GLU A 171 -1.66 -11.92 -12.80
CA GLU A 171 -0.37 -11.22 -12.92
C GLU A 171 0.77 -11.97 -12.23
N LEU A 172 0.55 -12.54 -11.04
CA LEU A 172 1.51 -13.39 -10.32
C LEU A 172 1.94 -14.55 -11.23
N TRP A 173 0.97 -15.30 -11.74
CA TRP A 173 1.18 -16.44 -12.62
C TRP A 173 1.88 -16.04 -13.92
N ARG A 174 1.53 -14.89 -14.51
CA ARG A 174 2.20 -14.36 -15.71
C ARG A 174 3.68 -14.07 -15.44
N ARG A 175 4.02 -13.47 -14.30
CA ARG A 175 5.43 -13.23 -13.91
C ARG A 175 6.18 -14.53 -13.63
N GLY A 176 5.56 -15.46 -12.89
CA GLY A 176 6.11 -16.80 -12.65
C GLY A 176 6.39 -17.57 -13.94
N THR A 177 5.45 -17.52 -14.88
CA THR A 177 5.58 -18.16 -16.20
C THR A 177 6.76 -17.59 -16.99
N ARG A 178 6.98 -16.26 -16.96
CA ARG A 178 8.16 -15.64 -17.59
C ARG A 178 9.47 -16.13 -17.01
N HIS A 179 9.53 -16.37 -15.70
CA HIS A 179 10.71 -16.94 -15.05
C HIS A 179 10.93 -18.41 -15.41
N ALA A 180 9.86 -19.22 -15.44
CA ALA A 180 9.94 -20.62 -15.85
C ALA A 180 10.37 -20.78 -17.32
N LEU A 181 9.88 -19.90 -18.21
CA LEU A 181 10.32 -19.82 -19.62
C LEU A 181 11.81 -19.45 -19.75
N ALA A 182 12.37 -18.74 -18.77
CA ALA A 182 13.79 -18.45 -18.68
C ALA A 182 14.60 -19.57 -18.01
N GLY A 183 13.98 -20.73 -17.75
CA GLY A 183 14.63 -21.91 -17.17
C GLY A 183 14.75 -21.89 -15.64
N ARG A 184 14.14 -20.92 -14.95
CA ARG A 184 14.21 -20.84 -13.48
C ARG A 184 13.19 -21.75 -12.83
N LYS A 185 13.59 -22.45 -11.77
CA LYS A 185 12.64 -23.23 -10.95
C LYS A 185 11.73 -22.31 -10.16
N CYS A 186 10.42 -22.50 -10.27
CA CYS A 186 9.42 -21.66 -9.63
C CYS A 186 8.51 -22.50 -8.73
N LEU A 187 8.27 -22.05 -7.50
CA LEU A 187 7.30 -22.63 -6.57
C LEU A 187 6.19 -21.61 -6.29
N VAL A 188 4.95 -22.01 -6.53
CA VAL A 188 3.74 -21.27 -6.17
C VAL A 188 3.19 -21.82 -4.85
N VAL A 189 3.01 -20.93 -3.88
CA VAL A 189 2.36 -21.24 -2.61
C VAL A 189 1.02 -20.52 -2.56
N ASN A 190 -0.06 -21.30 -2.50
CA ASN A 190 -1.39 -20.78 -2.27
C ASN A 190 -1.74 -20.87 -0.78
N TYR A 191 -2.59 -19.96 -0.33
CA TYR A 191 -3.25 -20.10 0.96
C TYR A 191 -4.33 -21.19 0.90
N ASP A 192 -4.31 -22.14 1.85
CA ASP A 192 -5.38 -23.12 2.05
C ASP A 192 -5.73 -23.19 3.54
N ASP A 193 -7.03 -23.03 3.89
CA ASP A 193 -7.55 -23.11 5.25
C ASP A 193 -8.24 -24.46 5.57
N ASP A 194 -7.91 -25.51 4.80
CA ASP A 194 -8.49 -26.86 4.88
C ASP A 194 -10.00 -26.92 4.57
N ARG A 195 -10.67 -25.82 4.21
CA ARG A 195 -12.11 -25.79 3.87
C ARG A 195 -12.40 -25.95 2.39
N GLN A 196 -11.38 -25.90 1.54
CA GLN A 196 -11.45 -26.27 0.13
C GLN A 196 -10.20 -27.05 -0.25
N LYS A 197 -10.24 -28.38 -0.07
CA LYS A 197 -9.36 -29.29 -0.83
C LYS A 197 -9.71 -29.21 -2.31
N CYS A 198 -9.33 -28.11 -2.97
CA CYS A 198 -9.20 -28.11 -4.41
C CYS A 198 -7.96 -28.95 -4.69
N ALA A 199 -8.15 -30.15 -5.24
CA ALA A 199 -7.06 -30.94 -5.78
C ALA A 199 -6.23 -30.03 -6.70
N GLU A 200 -5.04 -29.67 -6.25
CA GLU A 200 -4.15 -28.75 -6.94
C GLU A 200 -3.86 -29.30 -8.32
N LYS A 201 -4.39 -28.62 -9.35
CA LYS A 201 -3.97 -28.89 -10.71
C LYS A 201 -2.80 -27.95 -10.98
N PRO A 202 -1.59 -28.46 -11.20
CA PRO A 202 -0.50 -27.62 -11.63
C PRO A 202 -0.90 -26.96 -12.95
N PHE A 203 -0.89 -25.63 -12.98
CA PHE A 203 -1.26 -24.88 -14.17
C PHE A 203 -0.17 -25.09 -15.22
N THR A 204 -0.54 -25.68 -16.34
CA THR A 204 0.38 -25.93 -17.46
C THR A 204 0.17 -24.84 -18.50
N TYR A 205 1.18 -23.99 -18.72
CA TYR A 205 1.21 -23.09 -19.87
C TYR A 205 2.43 -23.42 -20.73
N ASN A 206 2.20 -23.81 -21.99
CA ASN A 206 3.26 -24.13 -22.97
C ASN A 206 4.33 -25.10 -22.43
N SER A 207 3.93 -26.23 -21.83
CA SER A 207 4.81 -27.30 -21.30
C SER A 207 5.72 -26.95 -20.11
N HIS A 208 5.77 -25.70 -19.67
CA HIS A 208 6.42 -25.32 -18.41
C HIS A 208 5.40 -25.42 -17.28
N LEU A 209 5.66 -26.34 -16.34
CA LEU A 209 4.85 -26.50 -15.13
C LEU A 209 5.39 -25.56 -14.06
N LEU A 210 4.52 -24.74 -13.46
CA LEU A 210 4.84 -24.15 -12.16
C LEU A 210 4.46 -25.16 -11.10
N GLU A 211 5.41 -25.50 -10.23
CA GLU A 211 5.13 -26.34 -9.07
C GLU A 211 4.23 -25.57 -8.12
N THR A 212 3.19 -26.23 -7.61
CA THR A 212 2.24 -25.64 -6.67
C THR A 212 2.27 -26.41 -5.37
N THR A 213 2.08 -25.68 -4.29
CA THR A 213 1.76 -26.22 -2.97
C THR A 213 0.79 -25.28 -2.27
N SER A 214 0.14 -25.77 -1.23
CA SER A 214 -0.73 -24.97 -0.39
C SER A 214 -0.29 -25.06 1.07
N ALA A 215 -0.44 -23.97 1.80
CA ALA A 215 -0.08 -23.90 3.20
C ALA A 215 -0.98 -22.94 3.96
N THR A 216 -1.09 -23.13 5.28
CA THR A 216 -1.65 -22.14 6.20
C THR A 216 -0.59 -21.20 6.77
N ARG A 217 0.69 -21.63 6.76
CA ARG A 217 1.87 -20.88 7.21
C ARG A 217 3.01 -21.15 6.26
N LEU A 218 3.80 -20.11 5.94
CA LEU A 218 4.93 -20.29 5.03
C LEU A 218 6.08 -21.08 5.64
N GLU A 219 6.25 -21.03 6.96
CA GLU A 219 7.27 -21.82 7.67
C GLU A 219 7.10 -23.33 7.42
N ASP A 220 5.87 -23.84 7.32
CA ASP A 220 5.58 -25.27 7.15
C ASP A 220 6.08 -25.81 5.79
N VAL A 221 6.12 -24.94 4.78
CA VAL A 221 6.63 -25.24 3.43
C VAL A 221 8.01 -24.64 3.17
N TYR A 222 8.67 -24.09 4.20
CA TYR A 222 9.92 -23.34 4.01
C TYR A 222 11.02 -24.17 3.34
N HIS A 223 11.10 -25.45 3.68
CA HIS A 223 12.06 -26.40 3.12
C HIS A 223 11.92 -26.57 1.60
N GLN A 224 10.73 -26.39 1.03
CA GLN A 224 10.49 -26.51 -0.41
C GLN A 224 11.10 -25.33 -1.19
N PHE A 225 11.23 -24.16 -0.55
CA PHE A 225 11.87 -23.01 -1.19
C PHE A 225 13.37 -23.19 -1.40
N ALA A 226 14.01 -24.19 -0.76
CA ALA A 226 15.42 -24.48 -1.00
C ALA A 226 15.70 -24.81 -2.48
N GLU A 227 14.76 -25.50 -3.12
CA GLU A 227 14.90 -26.04 -4.48
C GLU A 227 14.47 -25.08 -5.60
N CYS A 228 13.75 -24.00 -5.28
CA CYS A 228 13.30 -23.03 -6.28
C CYS A 228 14.20 -21.78 -6.35
N GLU A 229 14.20 -21.06 -7.46
CA GLU A 229 14.85 -19.74 -7.57
C GLU A 229 13.83 -18.60 -7.40
N VAL A 230 12.56 -18.90 -7.68
CA VAL A 230 11.45 -17.95 -7.65
C VAL A 230 10.34 -18.50 -6.76
N ALA A 231 9.98 -17.75 -5.72
CA ALA A 231 8.85 -18.02 -4.85
C ALA A 231 7.69 -17.11 -5.23
N LEU A 232 6.53 -17.69 -5.52
CA LEU A 232 5.30 -17.01 -5.89
C LEU A 232 4.29 -17.26 -4.76
N ILE A 233 3.94 -16.25 -3.98
CA ILE A 233 3.04 -16.38 -2.83
C ILE A 233 1.73 -15.70 -3.20
N ASP A 234 0.66 -16.48 -3.36
CA ASP A 234 -0.66 -15.94 -3.71
C ASP A 234 -1.54 -15.72 -2.48
N ASP A 235 -2.40 -14.71 -2.58
CA ASP A 235 -3.44 -14.40 -1.59
C ASP A 235 -2.92 -14.27 -0.15
N ALA A 236 -1.76 -13.63 -0.03
CA ALA A 236 -0.98 -13.52 1.21
C ALA A 236 -1.66 -12.75 2.35
N GLN A 237 -2.83 -12.13 2.14
CA GLN A 237 -3.59 -11.41 3.18
C GLN A 237 -4.39 -12.32 4.12
N PHE A 238 -4.62 -13.59 3.76
CA PHE A 238 -5.60 -14.40 4.47
C PHE A 238 -5.13 -14.82 5.87
N VAL A 239 -6.04 -14.68 6.82
CA VAL A 239 -5.88 -15.10 8.21
C VAL A 239 -7.09 -15.97 8.56
N CYS A 240 -6.86 -17.22 8.98
CA CYS A 240 -7.95 -18.07 9.43
C CYS A 240 -8.46 -17.59 10.80
N PHE A 241 -9.76 -17.34 10.95
CA PHE A 241 -10.36 -17.16 12.26
C PHE A 241 -11.04 -18.47 12.67
N PHE A 242 -10.45 -19.20 13.60
CA PHE A 242 -11.15 -20.28 14.29
C PHE A 242 -12.11 -19.65 15.32
N ALA A 243 -13.40 -19.79 15.05
CA ALA A 243 -14.44 -19.50 16.02
C ALA A 243 -14.38 -20.56 17.12
N LEU A 244 -13.69 -20.24 18.23
CA LEU A 244 -13.78 -20.80 19.60
C LEU A 244 -12.43 -20.57 20.29
N HIS A 245 -12.21 -19.39 20.88
CA HIS A 245 -11.16 -19.04 21.85
C HIS A 245 -9.68 -19.41 21.55
N PHE A 246 -9.33 -19.88 20.36
CA PHE A 246 -7.95 -20.03 19.89
C PHE A 246 -7.80 -19.30 18.56
N VAL A 247 -7.10 -18.16 18.58
CA VAL A 247 -6.78 -17.39 17.38
C VAL A 247 -5.66 -18.12 16.64
N SER A 248 -5.99 -18.92 15.63
CA SER A 248 -4.97 -19.49 14.73
C SER A 248 -4.68 -18.49 13.62
N LEU A 249 -3.77 -17.55 13.86
CA LEU A 249 -3.39 -16.51 12.90
C LEU A 249 -2.55 -17.12 11.77
N SER A 250 -3.17 -17.39 10.63
CA SER A 250 -2.48 -17.88 9.42
C SER A 250 -1.79 -16.73 8.65
N PHE A 251 -0.63 -16.99 8.05
CA PHE A 251 0.26 -16.02 7.35
C PHE A 251 0.78 -14.80 8.15
N LEU A 252 0.93 -14.88 9.47
CA LEU A 252 1.70 -13.85 10.22
C LEU A 252 3.19 -13.84 9.87
N ASP A 253 3.70 -14.98 9.41
CA ASP A 253 5.11 -15.17 9.06
C ASP A 253 5.44 -14.65 7.65
N VAL A 254 4.46 -14.15 6.89
CA VAL A 254 4.67 -13.74 5.50
C VAL A 254 5.75 -12.68 5.35
N VAL A 255 5.79 -11.70 6.25
CA VAL A 255 6.76 -10.60 6.20
C VAL A 255 8.17 -11.13 6.47
N ASP A 256 8.35 -11.91 7.54
CA ASP A 256 9.64 -12.48 7.95
C ASP A 256 10.17 -13.46 6.89
N ILE A 257 9.34 -14.39 6.44
CA ILE A 257 9.74 -15.42 5.48
C ILE A 257 10.07 -14.80 4.13
N THR A 258 9.31 -13.81 3.68
CA THR A 258 9.58 -13.12 2.41
C THR A 258 10.92 -12.37 2.45
N ASP A 259 11.25 -11.65 3.53
CA ASP A 259 12.55 -10.98 3.68
C ASP A 259 13.69 -12.02 3.78
N ARG A 260 13.52 -13.11 4.54
CA ARG A 260 14.51 -14.20 4.62
C ARG A 260 14.78 -14.83 3.25
N LEU A 261 13.75 -15.12 2.46
CA LEU A 261 13.88 -15.69 1.13
C LEU A 261 14.62 -14.72 0.19
N ALA A 262 14.24 -13.45 0.17
CA ALA A 262 14.94 -12.44 -0.64
C ALA A 262 16.41 -12.26 -0.22
N ASN A 263 16.69 -12.20 1.09
CA ASN A 263 18.05 -12.11 1.61
C ASN A 263 18.90 -13.35 1.27
N SER A 264 18.25 -14.51 1.03
CA SER A 264 18.92 -15.74 0.57
C SER A 264 19.15 -15.83 -0.95
N GLY A 265 18.80 -14.78 -1.71
CA GLY A 265 19.03 -14.72 -3.16
C GLY A 265 17.80 -15.04 -4.03
N LYS A 266 16.63 -15.32 -3.42
CA LYS A 266 15.42 -15.72 -4.14
C LYS A 266 14.68 -14.52 -4.71
N ILE A 267 14.02 -14.70 -5.85
CA ILE A 267 13.01 -13.74 -6.33
C ILE A 267 11.69 -14.11 -5.66
N VAL A 268 11.15 -13.22 -4.86
CA VAL A 268 9.87 -13.43 -4.18
C VAL A 268 8.84 -12.50 -4.80
N ILE A 269 7.74 -13.04 -5.32
CA ILE A 269 6.62 -12.25 -5.84
C ILE A 269 5.40 -12.59 -5.00
N VAL A 270 4.80 -11.57 -4.38
CA VAL A 270 3.68 -11.74 -3.46
C VAL A 270 2.47 -11.01 -4.02
N SER A 271 1.35 -11.72 -4.19
CA SER A 271 0.05 -11.09 -4.45
C SER A 271 -0.79 -11.02 -3.19
N ALA A 272 -1.41 -9.86 -2.97
CA ALA A 272 -2.30 -9.66 -1.84
C ALA A 272 -3.36 -8.58 -2.08
N LEU A 273 -4.43 -8.62 -1.28
CA LEU A 273 -5.30 -7.46 -1.11
C LEU A 273 -4.56 -6.39 -0.28
N ASP A 274 -4.70 -5.13 -0.66
CA ASP A 274 -4.12 -3.98 0.04
C ASP A 274 -5.01 -3.45 1.17
N GLY A 275 -6.31 -3.72 1.13
CA GLY A 275 -7.24 -3.39 2.19
C GLY A 275 -8.49 -4.26 2.20
N ASP A 276 -9.12 -4.35 3.35
CA ASP A 276 -10.38 -5.05 3.55
C ASP A 276 -11.57 -4.28 2.91
N TYR A 277 -12.79 -4.77 3.13
CA TYR A 277 -13.99 -4.14 2.58
C TYR A 277 -14.37 -2.81 3.26
N HIS A 278 -13.70 -2.43 4.35
CA HIS A 278 -13.74 -1.11 4.96
C HIS A 278 -12.61 -0.20 4.46
N ARG A 279 -11.73 -0.73 3.60
CA ARG A 279 -10.46 -0.12 3.14
C ARG A 279 -9.47 0.08 4.29
N LYS A 280 -9.54 -0.76 5.32
CA LYS A 280 -8.52 -0.85 6.36
C LYS A 280 -7.44 -1.86 5.94
N PRO A 281 -6.17 -1.64 6.28
CA PRO A 281 -5.13 -2.64 6.11
C PRO A 281 -5.49 -3.97 6.79
N PHE A 282 -5.04 -5.09 6.22
CA PHE A 282 -5.20 -6.40 6.84
C PHE A 282 -4.33 -6.54 8.10
N THR A 283 -4.81 -7.32 9.07
CA THR A 283 -4.18 -7.47 10.40
C THR A 283 -2.88 -8.28 10.38
N ASN A 284 -2.58 -8.99 9.29
CA ASN A 284 -1.33 -9.74 9.15
C ASN A 284 -0.16 -8.90 8.65
N SER A 285 -0.29 -7.56 8.69
CA SER A 285 0.81 -6.65 8.35
C SER A 285 1.35 -6.82 6.93
N ILE A 286 0.51 -7.24 5.96
CA ILE A 286 0.97 -7.44 4.57
C ILE A 286 1.59 -6.18 3.94
N LEU A 287 1.11 -4.99 4.34
CA LEU A 287 1.66 -3.71 3.90
C LEU A 287 3.06 -3.41 4.49
N ASP A 288 3.53 -4.18 5.47
CA ASP A 288 4.89 -4.07 6.00
C ASP A 288 5.93 -4.64 5.02
N LEU A 289 5.50 -5.36 3.98
CA LEU A 289 6.36 -5.70 2.85
C LEU A 289 6.67 -4.49 1.95
N CYS A 290 5.87 -3.42 1.95
CA CYS A 290 6.10 -2.25 1.10
C CYS A 290 7.54 -1.69 1.25
N PRO A 291 8.03 -1.36 2.47
CA PRO A 291 9.41 -0.89 2.66
C PRO A 291 10.49 -1.94 2.37
N LEU A 292 10.14 -3.22 2.37
CA LEU A 292 11.06 -4.33 2.08
C LEU A 292 11.13 -4.66 0.58
N SER A 293 10.15 -4.19 -0.20
CA SER A 293 10.02 -4.54 -1.62
C SER A 293 10.77 -3.63 -2.58
N GLU A 294 11.32 -4.18 -3.65
CA GLU A 294 11.93 -3.43 -4.74
C GLU A 294 10.86 -2.85 -5.68
N ALA A 295 9.71 -3.50 -5.78
CA ALA A 295 8.62 -3.07 -6.66
C ALA A 295 7.24 -3.29 -6.04
N ILE A 296 6.33 -2.33 -6.27
CA ILE A 296 4.92 -2.42 -5.90
C ILE A 296 4.07 -2.14 -7.14
N THR A 297 3.16 -3.06 -7.46
CA THR A 297 2.16 -2.93 -8.52
C THR A 297 0.77 -2.99 -7.92
N LYS A 298 0.05 -1.86 -7.86
CA LYS A 298 -1.37 -1.87 -7.49
C LYS A 298 -2.25 -1.97 -8.73
N LEU A 299 -2.94 -3.10 -8.89
CA LEU A 299 -3.88 -3.35 -9.97
C LEU A 299 -5.25 -2.75 -9.65
N CYS A 300 -5.98 -2.37 -10.70
CA CYS A 300 -7.40 -2.00 -10.62
C CYS A 300 -8.25 -3.03 -11.36
N ALA A 301 -9.44 -3.27 -10.84
CA ALA A 301 -10.49 -3.99 -11.55
C ALA A 301 -11.37 -3.01 -12.35
N VAL A 302 -12.45 -3.50 -12.92
CA VAL A 302 -13.52 -2.67 -13.51
C VAL A 302 -14.66 -2.52 -12.51
N CYS A 303 -15.13 -1.28 -12.30
CA CYS A 303 -16.23 -1.00 -11.39
C CYS A 303 -17.54 -1.56 -11.91
N CYS A 304 -18.20 -2.41 -11.13
CA CYS A 304 -19.46 -3.05 -11.50
C CYS A 304 -20.68 -2.10 -11.61
N TYR A 305 -20.52 -0.82 -11.31
CA TYR A 305 -21.61 0.17 -11.36
C TYR A 305 -21.42 1.28 -12.40
N CYS A 306 -20.20 1.53 -12.85
CA CYS A 306 -19.92 2.67 -13.73
C CYS A 306 -18.78 2.46 -14.72
N ASP A 307 -18.28 1.24 -14.85
CA ASP A 307 -17.25 0.80 -15.81
C ASP A 307 -15.90 1.55 -15.72
N SER A 308 -15.73 2.39 -14.70
CA SER A 308 -14.47 3.06 -14.40
C SER A 308 -13.53 2.14 -13.62
N ASP A 309 -12.25 2.49 -13.51
CA ASP A 309 -11.30 1.75 -12.67
C ASP A 309 -11.82 1.58 -11.24
N ALA A 310 -11.80 0.35 -10.75
CA ALA A 310 -12.17 -0.02 -9.40
C ALA A 310 -10.92 -0.34 -8.59
N ALA A 311 -10.69 0.47 -7.57
CA ALA A 311 -9.57 0.31 -6.65
C ALA A 311 -9.95 -0.31 -5.31
N PHE A 312 -11.25 -0.58 -5.07
CA PHE A 312 -11.76 -1.02 -3.77
C PHE A 312 -12.66 -2.23 -3.89
N SER A 313 -12.61 -3.08 -2.87
CA SER A 313 -13.57 -4.17 -2.67
C SER A 313 -14.70 -3.67 -1.77
N ARG A 314 -15.94 -3.91 -2.14
CA ARG A 314 -17.11 -3.63 -1.29
C ARG A 314 -17.85 -4.91 -0.98
N LYS A 315 -18.24 -5.09 0.28
CA LYS A 315 -19.11 -6.18 0.71
C LYS A 315 -20.59 -5.82 0.49
N LEU A 316 -21.35 -6.75 -0.10
CA LEU A 316 -22.80 -6.67 -0.18
C LEU A 316 -23.39 -7.17 1.14
N THR A 317 -24.30 -6.39 1.73
CA THR A 317 -25.12 -6.81 2.86
C THR A 317 -26.30 -7.60 2.29
N ASN A 318 -26.38 -8.91 2.56
CA ASN A 318 -27.45 -9.76 2.07
C ASN A 318 -28.83 -9.15 2.36
N SER A 319 -29.61 -8.84 1.33
CA SER A 319 -31.07 -8.95 1.43
C SER A 319 -31.38 -10.44 1.42
N SER A 320 -31.84 -10.95 2.56
CA SER A 320 -32.31 -12.32 2.77
C SER A 320 -33.10 -12.87 1.58
N THR A 321 -32.57 -13.86 0.87
CA THR A 321 -33.27 -15.03 0.27
C THR A 321 -32.34 -15.85 -0.63
N GLY A 322 -32.05 -17.10 -0.22
CA GLY A 322 -31.79 -18.23 -1.14
C GLY A 322 -30.33 -18.62 -1.48
N ASP A 323 -29.95 -19.80 -0.98
CA ASP A 323 -28.91 -20.73 -1.47
C ASP A 323 -27.42 -20.47 -1.17
N ALA A 324 -27.00 -21.03 -0.02
CA ALA A 324 -25.73 -20.88 0.69
C ALA A 324 -24.43 -21.32 -0.04
N ALA A 325 -24.50 -21.94 -1.22
CA ALA A 325 -23.31 -22.40 -1.94
C ALA A 325 -22.93 -21.51 -3.14
N SER A 326 -23.88 -20.79 -3.75
CA SER A 326 -23.59 -19.82 -4.83
C SER A 326 -23.47 -18.37 -4.32
N GLU A 327 -23.78 -18.12 -3.05
CA GLU A 327 -23.78 -16.79 -2.42
C GLU A 327 -22.40 -16.20 -2.15
N LYS A 328 -21.33 -17.00 -2.00
CA LYS A 328 -19.99 -16.47 -1.62
C LYS A 328 -19.37 -15.55 -2.66
N VAL A 329 -19.64 -15.77 -3.96
CA VAL A 329 -19.15 -14.90 -5.05
C VAL A 329 -20.01 -13.65 -5.20
N LYS A 330 -21.25 -13.65 -4.68
CA LYS A 330 -22.14 -12.49 -4.66
C LYS A 330 -21.93 -11.58 -3.45
N ALA A 331 -21.05 -11.92 -2.51
CA ALA A 331 -20.83 -11.13 -1.30
C ALA A 331 -19.89 -9.93 -1.50
N TYR A 332 -19.05 -9.92 -2.53
CA TYR A 332 -18.09 -8.84 -2.77
C TYR A 332 -18.10 -8.37 -4.22
N GLN A 333 -17.86 -7.08 -4.43
CA GLN A 333 -17.76 -6.47 -5.75
C GLN A 333 -16.64 -5.43 -5.79
N ALA A 334 -15.96 -5.33 -6.93
CA ALA A 334 -14.99 -4.27 -7.17
C ALA A 334 -15.69 -2.97 -7.55
N VAL A 335 -15.35 -1.89 -6.87
CA VAL A 335 -15.97 -0.57 -7.05
C VAL A 335 -14.94 0.55 -7.08
N CYS A 336 -15.25 1.62 -7.82
CA CYS A 336 -14.49 2.88 -7.75
C CYS A 336 -14.86 3.66 -6.47
N ARG A 337 -14.10 4.71 -6.12
CA ARG A 337 -14.39 5.55 -4.93
C ARG A 337 -15.81 6.05 -4.89
N THR A 338 -16.28 6.61 -6.01
CA THR A 338 -17.63 7.18 -6.11
C THR A 338 -18.68 6.16 -5.75
N CYS A 339 -18.60 4.97 -6.36
CA CYS A 339 -19.58 3.92 -6.14
C CYS A 339 -19.45 3.31 -4.74
N TYR A 340 -18.24 3.22 -4.19
CA TYR A 340 -18.01 2.83 -2.79
C TYR A 340 -18.76 3.78 -1.84
N MET A 341 -18.62 5.09 -2.03
CA MET A 341 -19.20 6.12 -1.16
C MET A 341 -20.70 6.32 -1.33
N ARG A 342 -21.32 5.93 -2.44
CA ARG A 342 -22.77 6.16 -2.68
C ARG A 342 -23.71 5.53 -1.64
N ASN A 343 -23.29 4.45 -0.96
CA ASN A 343 -24.07 3.80 0.09
C ASN A 343 -23.62 4.16 1.52
N THR A 344 -22.52 4.89 1.67
CA THR A 344 -22.22 5.57 2.93
C THR A 344 -23.04 6.86 2.91
N LYS A 345 -23.99 7.02 3.84
CA LYS A 345 -24.90 8.18 3.87
C LYS A 345 -24.15 9.48 3.51
N PRO A 346 -24.63 10.28 2.55
CA PRO A 346 -23.95 11.52 2.22
C PRO A 346 -23.85 12.41 3.47
N LEU A 347 -22.71 13.09 3.65
CA LEU A 347 -22.45 14.00 4.77
C LEU A 347 -23.53 15.08 4.95
N SER A 348 -24.35 15.34 3.91
CA SER A 348 -25.53 16.22 3.98
C SER A 348 -26.67 15.69 4.86
N VAL A 349 -26.58 14.46 5.38
CA VAL A 349 -27.58 13.83 6.28
C VAL A 349 -27.09 13.79 7.74
N ILE A 350 -25.88 14.27 8.03
CA ILE A 350 -25.43 14.49 9.42
C ILE A 350 -25.80 15.94 9.78
N GLN A 351 -27.09 16.16 10.08
CA GLN A 351 -27.59 17.43 10.60
C GLN A 351 -27.64 17.48 12.14
N ASP A 352 -27.13 16.47 12.84
CA ASP A 352 -27.10 16.46 14.31
C ASP A 352 -25.66 16.49 14.82
N TYR A 353 -25.06 17.68 14.83
CA TYR A 353 -23.77 17.93 15.49
C TYR A 353 -23.87 17.71 17.03
N GLU A 354 -25.04 17.92 17.63
CA GLU A 354 -25.27 17.74 19.07
C GLU A 354 -25.26 16.26 19.53
N ALA A 355 -25.54 15.30 18.63
CA ALA A 355 -25.55 13.88 18.99
C ALA A 355 -24.13 13.28 19.11
N VAL A 356 -23.16 13.85 18.38
CA VAL A 356 -21.77 13.38 18.38
C VAL A 356 -21.00 13.90 19.59
N GLU A 357 -21.22 15.15 20.01
CA GLU A 357 -20.63 15.68 21.27
C GLU A 357 -21.11 14.88 22.50
N ASN A 358 -22.41 14.56 22.57
CA ASN A 358 -22.98 13.78 23.66
C ASN A 358 -22.50 12.31 23.70
N ALA A 359 -22.05 11.75 22.57
CA ALA A 359 -21.47 10.41 22.51
C ALA A 359 -20.01 10.40 22.97
N ILE A 360 -19.25 11.45 22.65
CA ILE A 360 -17.84 11.62 23.03
C ILE A 360 -17.71 11.94 24.53
N GLU A 361 -18.62 12.71 25.11
CA GLU A 361 -18.61 13.00 26.56
C GLU A 361 -18.91 11.77 27.43
N ARG A 362 -19.64 10.77 26.92
CA ARG A 362 -19.98 9.55 27.68
C ARG A 362 -18.81 8.56 27.77
N GLU A 363 -17.94 8.49 26.76
CA GLU A 363 -16.75 7.63 26.79
C GLU A 363 -15.54 8.27 27.51
N SER A 364 -15.59 9.58 27.78
CA SER A 364 -14.51 10.33 28.43
C SER A 364 -14.51 10.23 29.97
N SER A 365 -15.47 9.52 30.57
CA SER A 365 -15.65 9.44 32.03
C SER A 365 -14.88 8.30 32.73
N TRP A 366 -14.08 7.52 32.00
CA TRP A 366 -13.38 6.33 32.51
C TRP A 366 -11.90 6.25 32.10
N VAL A 367 -11.08 7.28 32.35
CA VAL A 367 -9.61 7.08 32.45
C VAL A 367 -9.03 8.00 33.52
N GLY A 368 -8.46 7.38 34.56
CA GLY A 368 -7.88 8.03 35.73
C GLY A 368 -6.53 8.71 35.47
N GLN A 369 -6.22 9.67 36.34
CA GLN A 369 -5.05 10.53 36.36
C GLN A 369 -3.73 9.77 36.49
N GLY A 370 -2.71 10.18 35.73
CA GLY A 370 -1.32 9.75 35.86
C GLY A 370 -0.36 10.78 35.26
N SER A 371 0.64 11.16 36.04
CA SER A 371 1.40 12.42 35.99
C SER A 371 2.85 12.26 35.51
N HIS A 372 3.39 13.34 34.89
CA HIS A 372 4.82 13.66 34.60
C HIS A 372 5.45 12.91 33.40
N GLY A 373 6.23 13.47 32.48
CA GLY A 373 6.92 14.76 32.35
C GLY A 373 8.26 14.50 31.63
N GLY A 374 8.58 15.23 30.55
CA GLY A 374 9.94 15.25 29.95
C GLY A 374 10.00 15.12 28.43
N THR A 375 9.93 16.25 27.72
CA THR A 375 10.21 16.32 26.28
C THR A 375 11.73 16.37 26.05
N VAL A 376 12.29 15.35 25.39
CA VAL A 376 13.68 15.37 24.91
C VAL A 376 13.68 15.77 23.43
N LEU A 377 14.09 17.01 23.15
CA LEU A 377 14.36 17.51 21.80
C LEU A 377 15.70 16.93 21.31
N VAL A 378 15.67 15.96 20.40
CA VAL A 378 16.86 15.51 19.68
C VAL A 378 16.91 16.20 18.31
N GLY A 379 17.66 17.30 18.24
CA GLY A 379 17.96 17.97 16.98
C GLY A 379 18.97 17.18 16.17
N PHE A 380 18.61 16.79 14.93
CA PHE A 380 19.55 16.17 13.99
C PHE A 380 19.97 17.16 12.91
N ARG A 381 21.30 17.35 12.80
CA ARG A 381 21.94 18.16 11.75
C ARG A 381 22.71 17.24 10.78
N ARG A 382 22.38 17.43 9.49
CA ARG A 382 23.20 17.31 8.25
C ARG A 382 23.34 16.00 7.43
N LYS A 383 23.12 16.26 6.12
CA LYS A 383 23.87 15.98 4.87
C LYS A 383 23.72 14.65 4.11
N ASN A 384 23.33 14.85 2.84
CA ASN A 384 23.43 14.06 1.61
C ASN A 384 22.23 13.17 1.22
N ARG A 385 21.92 13.31 -0.07
CA ARG A 385 20.68 13.02 -0.79
C ARG A 385 20.62 11.57 -1.27
N SER A 386 19.47 10.94 -1.06
CA SER A 386 18.75 10.04 -1.98
C SER A 386 17.56 9.50 -1.20
N GLU A 387 16.39 10.14 -1.34
CA GLU A 387 15.17 9.76 -0.62
C GLU A 387 14.14 9.22 -1.62
N LEU A 388 13.62 8.03 -1.33
CA LEU A 388 12.78 7.23 -2.23
C LEU A 388 11.30 7.43 -1.95
N ALA A 389 10.61 8.17 -2.83
CA ALA A 389 9.21 8.51 -2.63
C ALA A 389 8.26 7.50 -3.31
N VAL A 390 7.28 6.99 -2.57
CA VAL A 390 6.03 6.45 -3.09
C VAL A 390 5.10 7.61 -3.44
N VAL A 391 4.58 7.60 -4.67
CA VAL A 391 3.60 8.58 -5.14
C VAL A 391 2.21 7.96 -5.20
N VAL A 392 1.34 8.41 -4.30
CA VAL A 392 -0.05 7.99 -4.20
C VAL A 392 -0.96 9.01 -4.90
N LYS A 393 -1.98 8.56 -5.64
CA LYS A 393 -2.94 9.44 -6.32
C LYS A 393 -4.38 9.05 -5.98
N PHE A 394 -5.16 10.05 -5.59
CA PHE A 394 -6.61 10.00 -5.42
C PHE A 394 -7.32 10.60 -6.63
N VAL A 395 -8.46 10.02 -7.06
CA VAL A 395 -9.20 10.44 -8.26
C VAL A 395 -10.57 10.97 -7.82
N PRO A 396 -11.07 12.09 -8.40
CA PRO A 396 -12.23 12.77 -7.86
C PRO A 396 -13.52 12.01 -8.18
N ILE A 397 -14.55 12.24 -7.36
CA ILE A 397 -15.90 11.72 -7.58
C ILE A 397 -16.45 12.29 -8.89
N LYS A 398 -16.61 11.46 -9.92
CA LYS A 398 -17.40 11.83 -11.10
C LYS A 398 -18.87 11.62 -10.75
N LEU A 399 -19.66 12.69 -10.71
CA LEU A 399 -21.12 12.57 -10.76
C LEU A 399 -21.47 11.91 -12.09
N VAL A 400 -21.90 10.64 -12.05
CA VAL A 400 -22.41 9.94 -13.22
C VAL A 400 -23.89 10.29 -13.34
N ASP A 401 -24.25 10.87 -14.48
CA ASP A 401 -25.63 11.11 -14.91
C ASP A 401 -26.43 9.80 -14.85
N SER A 402 -27.52 9.79 -14.10
CA SER A 402 -28.34 8.61 -13.76
C SER A 402 -29.23 8.10 -14.92
N SER A 403 -28.92 8.47 -16.16
CA SER A 403 -29.80 8.27 -17.33
C SER A 403 -29.41 7.12 -18.26
N ARG A 404 -28.42 6.27 -17.94
CA ARG A 404 -28.07 5.10 -18.77
C ARG A 404 -28.66 3.80 -18.21
N PRO A 405 -29.50 3.07 -18.96
CA PRO A 405 -29.95 1.75 -18.57
C PRO A 405 -28.79 0.75 -18.64
N SER A 406 -28.64 -0.06 -17.60
CA SER A 406 -27.71 -1.18 -17.51
C SER A 406 -27.98 -2.19 -18.63
N GLN A 407 -27.04 -2.39 -19.56
CA GLN A 407 -27.06 -3.55 -20.44
C GLN A 407 -26.54 -4.76 -19.65
N SER A 408 -27.42 -5.72 -19.41
CA SER A 408 -27.08 -7.03 -18.88
C SER A 408 -26.24 -7.80 -19.90
N PHE A 409 -24.97 -8.05 -19.61
CA PHE A 409 -24.21 -9.11 -20.27
C PHE A 409 -24.20 -10.34 -19.37
N LEU A 410 -24.88 -11.38 -19.83
CA LEU A 410 -24.78 -12.75 -19.33
C LEU A 410 -23.37 -13.28 -19.66
N TRP A 411 -22.65 -13.77 -18.66
CA TRP A 411 -21.52 -14.69 -18.79
C TRP A 411 -21.83 -15.94 -17.99
#